data_AF-A0A1U9ZYG1-F1
#
_entry.id   AF-A0A1U9ZYG1-F1
#
_cell.length_a   1.000
_cell.length_b   1.000
_cell.length_c   1.000
_cell.angle_alpha   90.00
_cell.angle_beta   90.00
_cell.angle_gamma   90.00
#
_symmetry.space_group_name_H-M   'P 1'
#
loop_
_entity.id
_entity.type
_entity.pdbx_description
1 polymer ?
#
loop_
_entity_poly.entity_id
_entity_poly.type
_entity_poly.pdbx_seq_one_letter_code
_entity_poly.pdbx_strand_id
1 'polypeptide(L)'
;MPIQIVPFRGATLAWHAFDHVTAPDCTTWDQTTWRSHERCGTVCCYGSHLALAAGGRWLVRIDAERQEWIDTQPVTATDAAHLNGSIEQYLIAEAGDPAHLLETARGRKVIHVRFRAAHLIGLDPEEPHEYGGLFDPRLTTAALADLLERRIGPRP
;
A
#
# COMPACT_ATOMS: atom_id res chain seq x y z
N MET A 1 11.00 19.10 -21.72
CA MET A 1 11.27 17.70 -21.33
C MET A 1 10.35 17.38 -20.17
N PRO A 2 9.55 16.30 -20.20
CA PRO A 2 8.79 15.93 -19.02
C PRO A 2 9.78 15.57 -17.91
N ILE A 3 9.58 16.11 -16.72
CA ILE A 3 10.31 15.71 -15.52
C ILE A 3 9.93 14.26 -15.27
N GLN A 4 10.85 13.33 -15.53
CA GLN A 4 10.71 11.97 -15.02
C GLN A 4 10.86 12.06 -13.51
N ILE A 5 9.74 12.09 -12.81
CA ILE A 5 9.71 11.86 -11.36
C ILE A 5 10.17 10.42 -11.20
N VAL A 6 11.43 10.22 -10.82
CA VAL A 6 11.90 8.89 -10.39
C VAL A 6 11.12 8.60 -9.12
N PRO A 7 10.26 7.56 -9.08
CA PRO A 7 9.53 7.24 -7.87
C PRO A 7 10.55 6.99 -6.76
N PHE A 8 10.30 7.54 -5.58
CA PHE A 8 11.12 7.22 -4.41
C PHE A 8 11.19 5.70 -4.25
N ARG A 9 12.36 5.16 -3.88
CA ARG A 9 12.56 3.74 -3.54
C ARG A 9 13.47 3.60 -2.32
N GLY A 10 13.50 2.42 -1.72
CA GLY A 10 14.39 2.10 -0.61
C GLY A 10 14.17 3.02 0.60
N ALA A 11 15.25 3.40 1.29
CA ALA A 11 15.20 4.22 2.49
C ALA A 11 14.51 5.58 2.29
N THR A 12 14.72 6.26 1.15
CA THR A 12 14.08 7.56 0.91
C THR A 12 12.56 7.44 0.83
N LEU A 13 12.05 6.42 0.13
CA LEU A 13 10.60 6.15 0.11
C LEU A 13 10.08 5.79 1.50
N ALA A 14 10.83 4.92 2.19
CA ALA A 14 10.45 4.41 3.50
C ALA A 14 10.23 5.55 4.51
N TRP A 15 11.20 6.46 4.59
CA TRP A 15 11.12 7.61 5.49
C TRP A 15 10.16 8.70 5.00
N HIS A 16 10.06 8.94 3.69
CA HIS A 16 9.05 9.86 3.16
C HIS A 16 7.62 9.42 3.51
N ALA A 17 7.30 8.13 3.34
CA ALA A 17 6.00 7.59 3.71
C ALA A 17 5.75 7.65 5.23
N PHE A 18 6.80 7.45 6.04
CA PHE A 18 6.74 7.59 7.49
C PHE A 18 6.40 9.02 7.90
N ASP A 19 7.11 10.00 7.34
CA ASP A 19 6.86 11.41 7.60
C ASP A 19 5.45 11.82 7.21
N HIS A 20 5.02 11.36 6.03
CA HIS A 20 3.68 11.64 5.53
C HIS A 20 2.59 11.06 6.45
N VAL A 21 2.69 9.79 6.85
CA VAL A 21 1.64 9.14 7.66
C VAL A 21 1.64 9.65 9.12
N THR A 22 2.72 10.26 9.57
CA THR A 22 2.86 10.81 10.93
C THR A 22 2.66 12.32 10.98
N ALA A 23 2.42 12.97 9.83
CA ALA A 23 2.22 14.41 9.75
C ALA A 23 0.93 14.85 10.48
N PRO A 24 0.94 15.96 11.23
CA PRO A 24 -0.22 16.45 11.98
C PRO A 24 -1.45 16.76 11.10
N ASP A 25 -1.22 17.07 9.84
CA ASP A 25 -2.21 17.47 8.83
C ASP A 25 -2.52 16.37 7.82
N CYS A 26 -2.17 15.11 8.11
CA CYS A 26 -2.60 13.94 7.32
C CYS A 26 -4.15 13.74 7.34
N THR A 27 -4.92 14.75 7.73
CA THR A 27 -6.36 14.93 7.60
C THR A 27 -6.78 15.34 6.19
N THR A 28 -5.88 15.87 5.36
CA THR A 28 -6.20 16.27 3.96
C THR A 28 -6.36 15.07 3.02
N TRP A 29 -5.94 13.88 3.45
CA TRP A 29 -6.17 12.65 2.72
C TRP A 29 -7.23 11.83 3.44
N ASP A 30 -8.26 11.43 2.70
CA ASP A 30 -9.39 10.70 3.25
C ASP A 30 -8.94 9.32 3.74
N GLN A 31 -8.63 9.22 5.04
CA GLN A 31 -8.36 7.95 5.73
C GLN A 31 -9.56 7.01 5.66
N THR A 32 -10.76 7.52 5.36
CA THR A 32 -11.89 6.64 5.12
C THR A 32 -11.66 5.81 3.89
N THR A 33 -10.99 6.26 2.82
CA THR A 33 -10.84 5.56 1.51
C THR A 33 -10.23 4.14 1.54
N TRP A 34 -9.91 3.60 2.71
CA TRP A 34 -9.67 2.18 3.02
C TRP A 34 -10.89 1.53 3.72
N ARG A 35 -12.10 1.82 3.20
CA ARG A 35 -13.44 1.93 3.85
C ARG A 35 -14.07 0.64 4.42
N SER A 36 -13.72 0.16 5.62
CA SER A 36 -14.74 -0.50 6.50
C SER A 36 -14.39 -0.71 7.98
N HIS A 37 -13.12 -0.75 8.39
CA HIS A 37 -12.82 -1.05 9.79
C HIS A 37 -12.40 0.20 10.57
N GLU A 38 -13.17 0.52 11.61
CA GLU A 38 -13.02 1.60 12.59
C GLU A 38 -11.68 1.59 13.38
N ARG A 39 -10.65 0.86 12.92
CA ARG A 39 -9.40 0.58 13.64
C ARG A 39 -8.14 0.56 12.76
N CYS A 40 -8.13 1.21 11.59
CA CYS A 40 -6.86 1.43 10.89
C CYS A 40 -6.06 2.51 11.63
N GLY A 41 -5.21 2.09 12.58
CA GLY A 41 -4.18 2.94 13.15
C GLY A 41 -3.15 3.38 12.09
N THR A 42 -2.37 4.40 12.43
CA THR A 42 -1.37 5.08 11.59
C THR A 42 -0.44 4.13 10.81
N VAL A 43 -0.19 2.92 11.33
CA VAL A 43 0.76 1.97 10.74
C VAL A 43 0.13 0.97 9.77
N CYS A 44 -1.18 0.73 9.84
CA CYS A 44 -1.91 -0.01 8.79
C CYS A 44 -1.90 0.71 7.44
N CYS A 45 -1.79 2.03 7.47
CA CYS A 45 -1.70 2.87 6.28
C CYS A 45 -0.29 2.89 5.68
N TYR A 46 0.73 2.41 6.40
CA TYR A 46 2.13 2.62 6.01
C TYR A 46 2.48 1.96 4.66
N GLY A 47 2.12 0.69 4.46
CA GLY A 47 2.32 0.00 3.18
C GLY A 47 1.60 0.69 2.01
N SER A 48 0.43 1.23 2.28
CA SER A 48 -0.39 2.03 1.36
C SER A 48 0.30 3.32 0.98
N HIS A 49 0.83 4.05 1.96
CA HIS A 49 1.56 5.29 1.74
C HIS A 49 2.85 5.07 0.96
N LEU A 50 3.54 3.95 1.18
CA LEU A 50 4.68 3.55 0.35
C LEU A 50 4.26 3.36 -1.11
N ALA A 51 3.22 2.56 -1.33
CA ALA A 51 2.78 2.28 -2.70
C ALA A 51 2.25 3.53 -3.41
N LEU A 52 1.51 4.40 -2.72
CA LEU A 52 0.99 5.66 -3.26
C LEU A 52 2.09 6.68 -3.53
N ALA A 53 3.05 6.85 -2.62
CA ALA A 53 4.19 7.75 -2.83
C ALA A 53 5.10 7.30 -3.98
N ALA A 54 5.06 6.01 -4.32
CA ALA A 54 5.71 5.46 -5.51
C ALA A 54 4.85 5.51 -6.80
N GLY A 55 3.67 6.16 -6.76
CA GLY A 55 2.80 6.32 -7.93
C GLY A 55 1.79 5.19 -8.16
N GLY A 56 1.61 4.28 -7.20
CA GLY A 56 0.69 3.16 -7.28
C GLY A 56 -0.76 3.59 -7.50
N ARG A 57 -1.49 2.80 -8.28
CA ARG A 57 -2.91 3.04 -8.59
C ARG A 57 -3.76 1.89 -8.04
N TRP A 58 -4.78 2.21 -7.27
CA TRP A 58 -5.76 1.24 -6.78
C TRP A 58 -6.50 0.56 -7.93
N LEU A 59 -6.76 -0.74 -7.78
CA LEU A 59 -7.67 -1.47 -8.66
C LEU A 59 -9.11 -0.96 -8.48
N VAL A 60 -9.52 -0.78 -7.23
CA VAL A 60 -10.87 -0.43 -6.83
C VAL A 60 -10.95 1.04 -6.45
N ARG A 61 -12.01 1.71 -6.90
CA ARG A 61 -12.47 2.99 -6.37
C ARG A 61 -13.65 2.73 -5.44
N ILE A 62 -13.62 3.31 -4.25
CA ILE A 62 -14.76 3.30 -3.35
C ILE A 62 -15.48 4.65 -3.44
N ASP A 63 -16.80 4.65 -3.62
CA ASP A 63 -17.60 5.88 -3.69
C ASP A 63 -18.09 6.35 -2.31
N ALA A 64 -18.80 7.48 -2.29
CA ALA A 64 -19.33 8.08 -1.07
C ALA A 64 -20.33 7.17 -0.32
N GLU A 65 -20.96 6.23 -1.02
CA GLU A 65 -21.88 5.23 -0.46
C GLU A 65 -21.16 3.96 0.00
N ARG A 66 -19.82 3.95 -0.04
CA ARG A 66 -18.96 2.80 0.27
C ARG A 66 -19.13 1.63 -0.70
N GLN A 67 -19.65 1.88 -1.90
CA GLN A 67 -19.68 0.87 -2.94
C GLN A 67 -18.33 0.81 -3.65
N GLU A 68 -17.90 -0.40 -3.96
CA GLU A 68 -16.66 -0.70 -4.65
C GLU A 68 -16.86 -0.78 -6.15
N TRP A 69 -16.00 -0.12 -6.91
CA TRP A 69 -16.07 -0.02 -8.36
C TRP A 69 -14.72 -0.32 -9.00
N ILE A 70 -14.72 -1.12 -10.06
CA ILE A 70 -13.59 -1.20 -10.98
C ILE A 70 -14.06 -0.59 -12.30
N ASP A 71 -13.36 0.45 -12.74
CA ASP A 71 -13.80 1.33 -13.83
C ASP A 71 -15.20 1.91 -13.54
N THR A 72 -16.19 1.55 -14.36
CA THR A 72 -17.58 2.04 -14.28
C THR A 72 -18.56 0.96 -13.82
N GLN A 73 -18.07 -0.18 -13.32
CA GLN A 73 -18.91 -1.31 -12.92
C GLN A 73 -18.70 -1.69 -11.45
N PRO A 74 -19.78 -1.95 -10.68
CA PRO A 74 -19.66 -2.39 -9.29
C PRO A 74 -18.85 -3.68 -9.19
N VAL A 75 -18.04 -3.82 -8.16
CA VAL A 75 -17.35 -5.08 -7.84
C VAL A 75 -18.37 -6.16 -7.53
N THR A 76 -18.13 -7.37 -8.01
CA THR A 76 -18.94 -8.56 -7.74
C THR A 76 -18.11 -9.62 -7.04
N ALA A 77 -18.78 -10.61 -6.44
CA ALA A 77 -18.10 -11.72 -5.77
C ALA A 77 -17.14 -12.50 -6.70
N THR A 78 -17.42 -12.55 -8.01
CA THR A 78 -16.55 -13.24 -8.98
C THR A 78 -15.24 -12.49 -9.21
N ASP A 79 -15.21 -11.17 -9.01
CA ASP A 79 -13.98 -10.38 -9.17
C ASP A 79 -12.95 -10.68 -8.08
N ALA A 80 -13.40 -11.03 -6.88
CA ALA A 80 -12.57 -11.34 -5.72
C ALA A 80 -12.29 -12.85 -5.53
N ALA A 81 -13.04 -13.72 -6.22
CA ALA A 81 -13.05 -15.17 -5.96
C ALA A 81 -11.69 -15.88 -6.12
N HIS A 82 -10.77 -15.27 -6.86
CA HIS A 82 -9.44 -15.85 -7.15
C HIS A 82 -8.29 -15.09 -6.48
N LEU A 83 -8.60 -14.08 -5.68
CA LEU A 83 -7.59 -13.26 -5.03
C LEU A 83 -7.24 -13.83 -3.65
N ASN A 84 -5.96 -13.79 -3.30
CA ASN A 84 -5.48 -14.22 -1.97
C ASN A 84 -5.74 -13.20 -0.84
N GLY A 85 -6.63 -12.24 -1.07
CA GLY A 85 -6.97 -11.18 -0.13
C GLY A 85 -8.20 -10.41 -0.61
N SER A 86 -8.62 -9.42 0.17
CA SER A 86 -9.76 -8.58 -0.23
C SER A 86 -9.39 -7.70 -1.42
N ILE A 87 -10.31 -7.51 -2.36
CA ILE A 87 -10.03 -6.86 -3.66
C ILE A 87 -9.60 -5.39 -3.51
N GLU A 88 -10.01 -4.71 -2.44
CA GLU A 88 -9.59 -3.37 -2.06
C GLU A 88 -8.11 -3.28 -1.66
N GLN A 89 -7.45 -4.42 -1.40
CA GLN A 89 -6.02 -4.48 -1.06
C GLN A 89 -5.12 -4.54 -2.30
N TYR A 90 -5.68 -4.51 -3.50
CA TYR A 90 -4.94 -4.67 -4.75
C TYR A 90 -4.72 -3.36 -5.51
N LEU A 91 -3.52 -3.24 -6.05
CA LEU A 91 -3.08 -2.18 -6.96
C LEU A 91 -3.01 -2.73 -8.39
N ILE A 92 -3.12 -1.85 -9.37
CA ILE A 92 -2.75 -2.17 -10.76
C ILE A 92 -1.24 -2.43 -10.82
N ALA A 93 -0.86 -3.59 -11.35
CA ALA A 93 0.53 -3.97 -11.46
C ALA A 93 1.32 -3.08 -12.44
N GLU A 94 2.62 -2.95 -12.19
CA GLU A 94 3.57 -2.20 -13.00
C GLU A 94 4.75 -3.08 -13.43
N ALA A 95 5.50 -2.64 -14.44
CA ALA A 95 6.58 -3.44 -15.03
C ALA A 95 7.70 -3.83 -14.05
N GLY A 96 7.84 -3.13 -12.92
CA GLY A 96 8.83 -3.43 -11.89
C GLY A 96 8.36 -4.45 -10.84
N ASP A 97 7.10 -4.88 -10.88
CA ASP A 97 6.59 -5.81 -9.87
C ASP A 97 7.15 -7.22 -10.02
N PRO A 98 7.29 -7.95 -8.89
CA PRO A 98 7.64 -9.37 -8.93
C PRO A 98 6.55 -10.17 -9.66
N ALA A 99 6.90 -10.70 -10.85
CA ALA A 99 5.95 -11.35 -11.75
C ALA A 99 5.22 -12.56 -11.12
N HIS A 100 5.87 -13.26 -10.19
CA HIS A 100 5.30 -14.41 -9.48
C HIS A 100 4.27 -14.04 -8.41
N LEU A 101 4.22 -12.76 -8.01
CA LEU A 101 3.26 -12.22 -7.05
C LEU A 101 2.08 -11.48 -7.74
N LEU A 102 2.04 -11.51 -9.07
CA LEU A 102 0.98 -10.88 -9.83
C LEU A 102 -0.22 -11.80 -9.96
N GLU A 103 -1.38 -11.26 -9.62
CA GLU A 103 -2.67 -11.91 -9.76
C GLU A 103 -3.46 -11.28 -10.91
N THR A 104 -4.69 -11.73 -11.14
CA THR A 104 -5.53 -11.20 -12.22
C THR A 104 -6.95 -10.97 -11.73
N ALA A 105 -7.43 -9.72 -11.90
CA ALA A 105 -8.81 -9.32 -11.62
C ALA A 105 -9.34 -8.52 -12.82
N ARG A 106 -10.50 -8.90 -13.35
CA ARG A 106 -11.11 -8.29 -14.57
C ARG A 106 -10.14 -8.13 -15.74
N GLY A 107 -9.31 -9.16 -16.00
CA GLY A 107 -8.33 -9.15 -17.09
C GLY A 107 -7.13 -8.22 -16.86
N ARG A 108 -7.01 -7.58 -15.70
CA ARG A 108 -5.88 -6.72 -15.34
C ARG A 108 -4.91 -7.48 -14.45
N LYS A 109 -3.61 -7.24 -14.66
CA LYS A 109 -2.58 -7.67 -13.72
C LYS A 109 -2.61 -6.77 -12.49
N VAL A 110 -2.65 -7.41 -11.33
CA VAL A 110 -2.79 -6.74 -10.03
C VAL A 110 -1.77 -7.30 -9.05
N ILE A 111 -1.41 -6.50 -8.06
CA ILE A 111 -0.51 -6.90 -6.98
C ILE A 111 -1.10 -6.45 -5.65
N HIS A 112 -1.01 -7.31 -4.65
CA HIS A 112 -1.40 -6.94 -3.29
C HIS A 112 -0.49 -5.81 -2.78
N VAL A 113 -1.08 -4.78 -2.17
CA VAL A 113 -0.39 -3.57 -1.69
C VAL A 113 0.82 -3.87 -0.82
N ARG A 114 0.72 -4.84 0.09
CA ARG A 114 1.83 -5.25 0.96
C ARG A 114 3.06 -5.75 0.19
N PHE A 115 2.84 -6.51 -0.89
CA PHE A 115 3.91 -7.09 -1.69
C PHE A 115 4.62 -6.00 -2.48
N ARG A 116 3.83 -5.10 -3.08
CA ARG A 116 4.35 -3.88 -3.71
C ARG A 116 5.16 -3.05 -2.73
N ALA A 117 4.62 -2.78 -1.54
CA ALA A 117 5.24 -1.94 -0.52
C ALA A 117 6.59 -2.52 -0.07
N ALA A 118 6.64 -3.80 0.29
CA ALA A 118 7.86 -4.51 0.66
C ALA A 118 8.91 -4.44 -0.47
N HIS A 119 8.50 -4.76 -1.70
CA HIS A 119 9.38 -4.70 -2.86
C HIS A 119 10.00 -3.31 -3.07
N LEU A 120 9.19 -2.25 -2.97
CA LEU A 120 9.62 -0.87 -3.19
C LEU A 120 10.69 -0.40 -2.20
N ILE A 121 10.68 -0.92 -0.97
CA ILE A 121 11.65 -0.58 0.08
C ILE A 121 12.77 -1.62 0.23
N GLY A 122 12.82 -2.62 -0.67
CA GLY A 122 13.90 -3.62 -0.71
C GLY A 122 13.77 -4.75 0.31
N LEU A 123 12.57 -4.97 0.84
CA LEU A 123 12.27 -6.15 1.65
C LEU A 123 11.81 -7.30 0.76
N ASP A 124 11.99 -8.53 1.25
CA ASP A 124 11.41 -9.71 0.63
C ASP A 124 9.87 -9.65 0.73
N PRO A 125 9.12 -9.52 -0.38
CA PRO A 125 7.67 -9.41 -0.34
C PRO A 125 6.96 -10.65 0.23
N GLU A 126 7.60 -11.82 0.21
CA GLU A 126 7.00 -13.08 0.66
C GLU A 126 7.14 -13.28 2.18
N GLU A 127 8.02 -12.52 2.84
CA GLU A 127 8.10 -12.51 4.30
C GLU A 127 6.84 -11.88 4.94
N PRO A 128 6.37 -12.40 6.09
CA PRO A 128 5.26 -11.79 6.82
C PRO A 128 5.71 -10.45 7.42
N HIS A 129 5.33 -9.36 6.77
CA HIS A 129 5.52 -7.98 7.27
C HIS A 129 4.34 -7.48 8.12
N GLU A 130 3.28 -8.27 8.21
CA GLU A 130 2.13 -8.05 9.09
C GLU A 130 2.33 -8.75 10.45
N TYR A 131 1.65 -8.29 11.50
CA TYR A 131 1.67 -8.90 12.85
C TYR A 131 3.10 -9.14 13.43
N GLY A 132 3.82 -8.06 13.69
CA GLY A 132 5.20 -8.04 14.20
C GLY A 132 6.22 -7.44 13.24
N GLY A 133 5.81 -7.17 11.98
CA GLY A 133 6.61 -6.50 10.97
C GLY A 133 6.22 -5.03 10.73
N LEU A 134 6.81 -4.41 9.70
CA LEU A 134 6.65 -2.98 9.39
C LEU A 134 5.21 -2.57 9.02
N PHE A 135 4.36 -3.52 8.64
CA PHE A 135 2.96 -3.29 8.30
C PHE A 135 2.01 -3.76 9.41
N ASP A 136 2.49 -3.98 10.63
CA ASP A 136 1.63 -4.34 11.76
C ASP A 136 0.75 -3.14 12.20
N PRO A 137 -0.59 -3.28 12.20
CA PRO A 137 -1.53 -2.26 12.65
C PRO A 137 -1.24 -1.66 14.03
N ARG A 138 -0.60 -2.43 14.90
CA ARG A 138 -0.46 -2.17 16.34
C ARG A 138 0.82 -1.40 16.67
N LEU A 139 1.67 -1.15 15.69
CA LEU A 139 2.90 -0.38 15.92
C LEU A 139 2.55 1.06 16.31
N THR A 140 3.27 1.57 17.30
CA THR A 140 3.30 3.01 17.57
C THR A 140 4.20 3.70 16.56
N THR A 141 4.07 5.02 16.42
CA THR A 141 5.00 5.83 15.59
C THR A 141 6.46 5.58 15.95
N ALA A 142 6.79 5.54 17.25
CA ALA A 142 8.14 5.26 17.71
C ALA A 142 8.61 3.84 17.33
N ALA A 143 7.75 2.83 17.54
CA ALA A 143 8.09 1.45 17.20
C ALA A 143 8.27 1.24 15.69
N LEU A 144 7.49 1.94 14.86
CA LEU A 144 7.67 1.94 13.41
C LEU A 144 8.99 2.60 13.01
N ALA A 145 9.34 3.76 13.59
CA ALA A 145 10.61 4.43 13.33
C ALA A 145 11.81 3.52 13.68
N ASP A 146 11.79 2.89 14.86
CA ASP A 146 12.83 1.96 15.29
C ASP A 146 12.96 0.76 14.33
N LEU A 147 11.84 0.22 13.84
CA LEU A 147 11.85 -0.88 12.88
C LEU A 147 12.40 -0.44 11.52
N LEU A 148 12.05 0.77 11.05
CA LEU A 148 12.58 1.31 9.80
C LEU A 148 14.09 1.49 9.87
N GLU A 149 14.59 2.08 10.95
CA GLU A 149 16.03 2.25 11.14
C GLU A 149 16.76 0.91 11.15
N ARG A 150 16.23 -0.11 11.84
CA ARG A 150 16.84 -1.45 11.90
C ARG A 150 16.77 -2.24 10.60
N ARG A 151 15.67 -2.14 9.85
CA ARG A 151 15.39 -3.02 8.69
C ARG A 151 15.76 -2.38 7.36
N ILE A 152 15.67 -1.06 7.26
CA ILE A 152 15.85 -0.30 6.02
C ILE A 152 17.10 0.59 6.10
N GLY A 153 17.39 1.16 7.27
CA GLY A 153 18.54 2.03 7.52
C GLY A 153 18.14 3.42 8.01
N PRO A 154 19.13 4.26 8.36
CA PRO A 154 18.89 5.56 8.94
C PRO A 154 18.11 6.48 7.99
N ARG A 155 17.44 7.47 8.57
CA ARG A 155 16.73 8.51 7.82
C ARG A 155 17.73 9.32 6.97
N PRO A 156 17.51 9.43 5.64
CA PRO A 156 18.41 10.14 4.73
C PRO A 156 18.32 11.66 4.85
#